data_AF-A0A3D3FBT5-F1
#
_entry.id   AF-A0A3D3FBT5-F1
#
_cell.length_a   1.000
_cell.length_b   1.000
_cell.length_c   1.000
_cell.angle_alpha   90.00
_cell.angle_beta   90.00
_cell.angle_gamma   90.00
#
_symmetry.space_group_name_H-M   'P 1'
#
loop_
_entity.id
_entity.type
_entity.pdbx_description
1 polymer ?
#
loop_
_entity_poly.entity_id
_entity_poly.type
_entity_poly.pdbx_seq_one_letter_code
_entity_poly.pdbx_strand_id
1 'polypeptide(L)'
;VGPNMAVALVTTFYGSLLSNMVFIPVSNKLRVRHEEEMLCKTIVYEGVQGIQAGENPKYIETRLAELLPDGQYDSNEDSAEGASPAKKAKEKKK
;
A
#
# COMPACT_ATOMS: atom_id res chain seq x y z
N VAL A 1 -41.72 30.51 3.93
CA VAL A 1 -40.79 29.60 4.65
C VAL A 1 -40.50 28.30 3.88
N GLY A 2 -41.48 27.66 3.22
CA GLY A 2 -41.29 26.42 2.46
C GLY A 2 -40.16 26.38 1.39
N PRO A 3 -40.01 27.39 0.49
CA PRO A 3 -39.02 27.30 -0.59
C PRO A 3 -37.56 27.34 -0.09
N ASN A 4 -37.28 28.10 0.97
CA ASN A 4 -35.93 28.19 1.54
C ASN A 4 -35.52 26.88 2.23
N MET A 5 -36.47 26.17 2.83
CA MET A 5 -36.22 24.86 3.44
C MET A 5 -35.99 23.78 2.36
N ALA A 6 -36.74 23.82 1.27
CA ALA A 6 -36.56 22.89 0.16
C ALA A 6 -35.17 23.01 -0.48
N VAL A 7 -34.68 24.24 -0.71
CA VAL A 7 -33.34 24.48 -1.26
C VAL A 7 -32.25 23.93 -0.34
N ALA A 8 -32.37 24.15 0.98
CA ALA A 8 -31.41 23.63 1.95
C ALA A 8 -31.31 22.09 1.91
N LEU A 9 -32.45 21.41 1.84
CA LEU A 9 -32.48 19.94 1.76
C LEU A 9 -31.89 19.40 0.45
N VAL A 10 -32.14 20.07 -0.68
CA VAL A 10 -31.55 19.69 -1.98
C VAL A 10 -30.03 19.89 -1.97
N THR A 11 -29.53 20.96 -1.34
CA THR A 11 -28.09 21.17 -1.18
C THR A 11 -27.45 20.07 -0.33
N THR A 12 -28.08 19.64 0.77
CA THR A 12 -27.59 18.51 1.58
C THR A 12 -27.64 17.19 0.82
N PHE A 13 -28.71 16.96 0.06
CA PHE A 13 -28.84 15.77 -0.79
C PHE A 13 -27.75 15.71 -1.85
N TYR A 14 -27.52 16.80 -2.58
CA TYR A 14 -26.49 16.86 -3.61
C TYR A 14 -25.07 16.67 -3.04
N GLY A 15 -24.78 17.28 -1.88
CA GLY A 15 -23.49 17.11 -1.20
C GLY A 15 -23.24 15.68 -0.73
N SER A 16 -24.21 15.07 -0.05
CA SER A 16 -24.09 13.68 0.45
C SER A 16 -24.01 12.65 -0.68
N LEU A 17 -24.76 12.85 -1.77
CA LEU A 17 -24.67 12.02 -2.96
C LEU A 17 -23.29 12.10 -3.62
N LEU A 18 -22.79 13.31 -3.88
CA LEU A 18 -21.46 13.49 -4.49
C LEU A 18 -20.35 12.90 -3.61
N SER A 19 -20.41 13.14 -2.30
CA SER A 19 -19.46 12.59 -1.32
C SER A 19 -19.36 11.08 -1.44
N ASN A 20 -20.50 10.40 -1.32
CA ASN A 20 -20.50 8.95 -1.21
C ASN A 20 -20.33 8.23 -2.55
N MET A 21 -20.83 8.82 -3.64
CA MET A 21 -20.85 8.15 -4.95
C MET A 21 -19.66 8.50 -5.83
N VAL A 22 -19.05 9.68 -5.67
CA VAL A 22 -17.95 10.16 -6.53
C VAL A 22 -16.64 10.28 -5.76
N PHE A 23 -16.63 10.97 -4.62
CA PHE A 23 -15.36 11.23 -3.92
C PHE A 23 -14.77 9.99 -3.24
N ILE A 24 -15.60 9.09 -2.69
CA ILE A 24 -15.13 7.82 -2.09
C ILE A 24 -14.44 6.87 -3.09
N PRO A 25 -15.01 6.55 -4.28
CA PRO A 25 -14.29 5.69 -5.22
C PRO A 25 -13.03 6.35 -5.80
N VAL A 26 -13.06 7.68 -5.99
CA VAL A 26 -11.88 8.44 -6.45
C VAL A 26 -10.74 8.39 -5.42
N SER A 27 -11.04 8.60 -4.14
CA SER A 27 -10.02 8.53 -3.07
C SER A 27 -9.44 7.12 -2.93
N ASN A 28 -10.28 6.08 -3.03
CA ASN A 28 -9.81 4.70 -3.02
C ASN A 28 -8.88 4.40 -4.19
N LYS A 29 -9.22 4.85 -5.41
CA LYS A 29 -8.36 4.61 -6.57
C LYS A 29 -7.02 5.32 -6.44
N LEU A 30 -7.03 6.55 -5.93
CA LEU A 30 -5.81 7.31 -5.67
C LEU A 30 -4.95 6.66 -4.59
N ARG A 31 -5.57 6.14 -3.53
CA ARG A 31 -4.87 5.44 -2.45
C ARG A 31 -4.13 4.20 -2.96
N VAL A 32 -4.75 3.40 -3.83
CA VAL A 32 -4.06 2.23 -4.42
C VAL A 32 -2.81 2.66 -5.20
N ARG A 33 -2.91 3.69 -6.04
CA ARG A 33 -1.75 4.21 -6.78
C ARG A 33 -0.68 4.81 -5.86
N HIS A 34 -1.12 5.47 -4.80
CA HIS A 34 -0.22 6.02 -3.80
C HIS A 34 0.54 4.92 -3.05
N GLU A 35 -0.13 3.82 -2.68
CA GLU A 35 0.50 2.66 -2.04
C GLU A 35 1.56 2.01 -2.95
N GLU A 36 1.27 1.86 -4.25
CA GLU A 36 2.24 1.39 -5.25
C GLU A 36 3.49 2.31 -5.31
N GLU A 37 3.29 3.63 -5.41
CA GLU A 37 4.41 4.59 -5.45
C GLU A 37 5.19 4.64 -4.13
N MET A 38 4.50 4.58 -2.99
CA MET A 38 5.12 4.57 -1.67
C MET A 38 6.00 3.34 -1.49
N LEU A 39 5.56 2.18 -1.95
CA LEU A 39 6.36 0.95 -1.91
C LEU A 39 7.65 1.13 -2.72
N CYS A 40 7.58 1.62 -3.96
CA CYS A 40 8.77 1.89 -4.76
C CYS A 40 9.74 2.85 -4.07
N LYS A 41 9.24 3.95 -3.51
CA LYS A 41 10.06 4.93 -2.78
C LYS A 41 10.68 4.33 -1.53
N THR A 42 9.96 3.46 -0.82
CA THR A 42 10.45 2.79 0.39
C THR A 42 11.60 1.84 0.08
N ILE A 43 11.49 1.05 -0.99
CA ILE A 43 12.57 0.16 -1.45
C ILE A 43 13.84 0.97 -1.76
N VAL A 44 13.70 2.06 -2.51
CA VAL A 44 14.85 2.93 -2.86
C VAL A 44 15.45 3.57 -1.62
N TYR A 45 14.62 4.06 -0.70
CA TYR A 45 15.07 4.68 0.55
C TYR A 45 15.87 3.71 1.42
N GLU A 46 15.34 2.50 1.66
CA GLU A 46 16.03 1.47 2.43
C GLU A 46 17.32 0.99 1.74
N GLY A 47 17.32 0.88 0.41
CA GLY A 47 18.51 0.55 -0.37
C GLY A 47 19.62 1.59 -0.20
N VAL A 48 19.29 2.88 -0.31
CA VAL A 48 20.25 3.97 -0.10
C VAL A 48 20.73 4.01 1.35
N GLN A 49 19.84 3.79 2.32
CA GLN A 49 20.19 3.77 3.73
C GLN A 49 21.14 2.61 4.08
N GLY A 50 20.92 1.42 3.53
CA GLY A 50 21.82 0.26 3.70
C GLY A 50 23.20 0.50 3.09
N ILE A 51 23.26 1.13 1.91
CA ILE A 51 24.53 1.52 1.27
C ILE A 51 25.28 2.53 2.13
N GLN A 52 24.58 3.53 2.67
CA GLN A 52 25.18 4.56 3.54
C GLN A 52 25.71 3.96 4.85
N ALA A 53 24.99 3.01 5.43
CA ALA A 53 25.39 2.32 6.66
C ALA A 53 26.59 1.37 6.46
N GLY A 54 26.97 1.09 5.21
CA GLY A 54 28.06 0.16 4.90
C GLY A 54 27.71 -1.30 5.19
N GLU A 55 26.43 -1.65 5.09
CA GLU A 55 25.97 -3.03 5.28
C GLU A 55 26.50 -3.96 4.17
N ASN A 56 26.70 -5.24 4.49
CA ASN A 56 27.16 -6.23 3.53
C ASN A 56 26.12 -6.36 2.39
N PRO A 57 26.49 -6.31 1.10
CA PRO A 57 25.55 -6.29 -0.03
C PRO A 57 24.54 -7.45 -0.02
N LYS A 58 24.96 -8.65 0.41
CA LYS A 58 24.05 -9.81 0.57
C LYS A 58 22.92 -9.55 1.58
N TYR A 59 23.18 -8.77 2.62
CA TYR A 59 22.19 -8.44 3.64
C TYR A 59 21.17 -7.43 3.10
N ILE A 60 21.64 -6.43 2.35
CA ILE A 60 20.79 -5.44 1.67
C ILE A 60 19.86 -6.14 0.67
N GLU A 61 20.36 -7.07 -0.13
CA GLU A 61 19.56 -7.85 -1.09
C GLU A 61 18.43 -8.62 -0.41
N THR A 62 18.73 -9.32 0.70
CA THR A 62 17.71 -10.09 1.44
C THR A 62 16.62 -9.18 2.02
N ARG A 63 17.03 -8.05 2.61
CA ARG A 63 16.11 -7.07 3.22
C ARG A 63 15.24 -6.36 2.17
N LEU A 64 15.79 -6.07 0.98
CA LEU A 64 15.01 -5.54 -0.13
C LEU A 64 14.07 -6.60 -0.71
N ALA A 65 14.50 -7.85 -0.80
CA ALA A 65 13.68 -8.97 -1.24
C ALA A 65 12.39 -9.10 -0.39
N GLU A 66 12.52 -9.06 0.95
CA GLU A 66 11.38 -9.16 1.88
C GLU A 66 10.33 -8.04 1.75
N LEU A 67 10.70 -6.89 1.16
CA LEU A 67 9.79 -5.76 0.94
C LEU A 67 8.93 -5.92 -0.33
N LEU A 68 9.26 -6.88 -1.21
CA LEU A 68 8.46 -7.15 -2.40
C LEU A 68 7.28 -8.09 -2.08
N PRO A 69 6.10 -7.88 -2.69
CA PRO A 69 5.00 -8.84 -2.61
C PRO A 69 5.40 -10.18 -3.26
N ASP A 70 4.98 -11.30 -2.65
CA ASP A 70 5.42 -12.70 -2.87
C ASP A 70 5.27 -13.32 -4.28
N GLY A 71 5.18 -12.53 -5.36
CA GLY A 71 5.02 -12.98 -6.74
C GLY A 71 6.16 -12.59 -7.69
N GLN A 72 7.22 -11.95 -7.21
CA GLN A 72 8.27 -11.38 -8.07
C GLN A 72 9.69 -11.72 -7.57
N TYR A 73 9.85 -12.91 -6.98
CA TYR A 73 11.17 -13.49 -6.78
C TYR A 73 11.54 -14.26 -8.04
N ASP A 74 12.29 -13.64 -8.96
CA ASP A 74 13.02 -14.38 -9.97
C ASP A 74 14.22 -15.02 -9.24
N SER A 75 13.99 -16.23 -8.75
CA SER A 75 14.98 -17.03 -8.04
C SER A 75 16.09 -17.43 -9.00
N ASN A 76 17.11 -16.58 -9.13
CA ASN A 76 18.44 -17.00 -9.53
C ASN A 76 19.31 -17.12 -8.27
N GLU A 77 19.38 -18.37 -7.81
CA GLU A 77 20.49 -19.03 -7.13
C GLU A 77 21.11 -18.41 -5.85
N ASP A 78 20.69 -19.02 -4.75
CA ASP A 78 21.53 -19.72 -3.76
C ASP A 78 21.92 -19.07 -2.41
N SER A 79 21.53 -19.86 -1.39
CA SER A 79 22.19 -20.08 -0.10
C SER A 79 21.89 -19.15 1.10
N ALA A 80 20.91 -19.63 1.87
CA ALA A 80 21.07 -20.09 3.25
C ALA A 80 21.05 -19.07 4.41
N GLU A 81 19.93 -19.16 5.15
CA GLU A 81 19.86 -19.34 6.60
C GLU A 81 19.93 -18.09 7.52
N GLY A 82 18.77 -17.74 8.09
CA GLY A 82 18.68 -16.70 9.12
C GLY A 82 17.25 -16.33 9.58
N ALA A 83 16.47 -17.29 10.08
CA ALA A 83 15.36 -17.13 11.05
C ALA A 83 14.18 -16.13 10.83
N SER A 84 13.05 -16.66 10.33
CA SER A 84 11.65 -16.73 10.91
C SER A 84 11.12 -15.66 11.91
N PRO A 85 9.80 -15.58 12.25
CA PRO A 85 8.52 -15.91 11.57
C PRO A 85 7.36 -14.89 11.85
N ALA A 86 6.51 -14.50 10.89
CA ALA A 86 5.16 -13.91 11.13
C ALA A 86 4.50 -13.60 9.77
N LYS A 87 3.33 -14.10 9.33
CA LYS A 87 2.11 -14.52 10.02
C LYS A 87 1.40 -15.62 9.20
N LYS A 88 1.05 -16.69 9.89
CA LYS A 88 0.01 -17.66 9.51
C LYS A 88 -1.36 -16.99 9.40
N ALA A 89 -2.19 -17.64 8.57
CA ALA A 89 -3.63 -17.89 8.80
C ALA A 89 -4.62 -16.75 8.51
N LYS A 90 -5.08 -16.71 7.27
CA LYS A 90 -6.49 -16.64 6.81
C LYS A 90 -6.37 -16.82 5.30
N GLU A 91 -6.47 -18.03 4.75
CA GLU A 91 -7.65 -18.39 3.97
C GLU A 91 -7.55 -19.86 3.52
N LYS A 92 -7.80 -20.81 4.43
CA LYS A 92 -8.22 -22.18 4.09
C LYS A 92 -8.96 -22.78 5.29
N LYS A 93 -10.25 -22.49 5.42
CA LYS A 93 -11.24 -23.48 5.86
C LYS A 93 -12.68 -22.97 5.68
N LYS A 94 -13.40 -23.75 4.86
CA LYS A 94 -14.85 -23.77 4.62
C LYS A 94 -15.42 -22.81 3.59
#